data_AF-A0A449ARY7-F1
#
_entry.id   AF-A0A449ARY7-F1
#
_cell.length_a   1.000
_cell.length_b   1.000
_cell.length_c   1.000
_cell.angle_alpha   90.00
_cell.angle_beta   90.00
_cell.angle_gamma   90.00
#
_symmetry.space_group_name_H-M   'P 1'
#
loop_
_entity.id
_entity.type
_entity.pdbx_description
1 polymer ?
#
loop_
_entity_poly.entity_id
_entity_poly.type
_entity_poly.pdbx_seq_one_letter_code
_entity_poly.pdbx_strand_id
1 'polypeptide(L)'
;MFRRIENADDETKLNQLTSDIDALPDKIANALQKIDEIHNNNNISVDEANRRKQVLKDELDRADTEEEFRLLLSNIESAKTQSEQEFQAGEVNRLKERAKLLPYPAGTESAAVKSIISSIETGTNLPEWNNRLNDINDKVLDLVNKINKVSPNKQSGLNDELNSSETIEKLDSLSRKIDEILEAEKTDVANKINALENLSQDRKTSLINDLNNKSSSEMQNILTSAKREDLEAAINALPYPNQRAAAKTTLINEARSLNSNAEIEEKLAKVKELHSSISTTVAAINALPYPDGANSVGANSLKSRLNNLTEKSDIDQLVSADLSSKLEKYTGILNTTLNPFPSDAKEYGLKRRINALDGSNQQDENELMWNLYETKRQFTLNPLIDALDSLNTTEKTNLKAEAVTIPASEKTQPIADFDTKMRKLDEVILKAQKENAKAHVDTIAYPDNTSAATAINTLKNMIDQSPNLEAINARRQENESLKRKMAEIRQDIQTIRETTSLDNIRAALNRVDSLDDFTPIELLIKKARAIDFVKHELSHLNQTQKSEFVRRINEANSEDAINSIKAEASLQNKKEQIKSIIDSIGYPHPEGTEALNSKNTLKAQVQALTTDEALREKKLKLLHLRI
;
A
#
# COMPACT_ATOMS: atom_id res chain seq x y z
N MET A 1 -32.70 -14.34 64.52
CA MET A 1 -32.88 -15.37 63.46
C MET A 1 -32.75 -14.83 62.02
N PHE A 2 -33.67 -14.00 61.50
CA PHE A 2 -33.63 -13.53 60.09
C PHE A 2 -32.32 -12.86 59.67
N ARG A 3 -31.72 -12.04 60.53
CA ARG A 3 -30.44 -11.39 60.24
C ARG A 3 -29.21 -12.32 60.42
N ARG A 4 -29.36 -13.48 61.09
CA ARG A 4 -28.33 -14.55 61.12
C ARG A 4 -28.31 -15.33 59.80
N ILE A 5 -29.47 -15.45 59.15
CA ILE A 5 -29.59 -16.00 57.78
C ILE A 5 -28.81 -15.12 56.80
N GLU A 6 -28.89 -13.79 56.92
CA GLU A 6 -28.15 -12.84 56.08
C GLU A 6 -26.62 -12.91 56.27
N ASN A 7 -26.14 -13.47 57.38
CA ASN A 7 -24.71 -13.61 57.71
C ASN A 7 -24.13 -15.00 57.42
N ALA A 8 -24.94 -15.95 56.97
CA ALA A 8 -24.46 -17.25 56.51
C ALA A 8 -23.96 -17.11 55.06
N ASP A 9 -22.80 -16.46 54.91
CA ASP A 9 -22.15 -16.15 53.63
C ASP A 9 -21.30 -17.30 53.07
N ASP A 10 -21.24 -18.42 53.77
CA ASP A 10 -20.60 -19.65 53.32
C ASP A 10 -21.41 -20.90 53.69
N GLU A 11 -21.15 -21.98 52.98
CA GLU A 11 -21.86 -23.26 53.12
C GLU A 11 -21.73 -23.87 54.53
N THR A 12 -20.63 -23.57 55.23
CA THR A 12 -20.40 -24.08 56.59
C THR A 12 -21.31 -23.38 57.58
N LYS A 13 -21.40 -22.04 57.52
CA LYS A 13 -22.30 -21.23 58.33
C LYS A 13 -23.76 -21.52 58.04
N LEU A 14 -24.11 -21.79 56.77
CA LEU A 14 -25.48 -22.13 56.37
C LEU A 14 -25.92 -23.48 56.97
N ASN A 15 -25.03 -24.47 56.92
CA ASN A 15 -25.28 -25.79 57.52
C ASN A 15 -25.39 -25.70 59.06
N GLN A 16 -24.53 -24.92 59.71
CA GLN A 16 -24.61 -24.68 61.14
C GLN A 16 -25.93 -24.00 61.52
N LEU A 17 -26.33 -22.97 60.79
CA LEU A 17 -27.59 -22.28 61.02
C LEU A 17 -28.79 -23.22 60.85
N THR A 18 -28.77 -24.08 59.82
CA THR A 18 -29.81 -25.08 59.60
C THR A 18 -29.93 -26.02 60.81
N SER A 19 -28.81 -26.52 61.32
CA SER A 19 -28.79 -27.35 62.53
C SER A 19 -29.32 -26.62 63.77
N ASP A 20 -29.01 -25.34 63.93
CA ASP A 20 -29.50 -24.52 65.06
C ASP A 20 -31.03 -24.33 64.98
N ILE A 21 -31.57 -24.17 63.76
CA ILE A 21 -33.01 -24.03 63.48
C ILE A 21 -33.75 -25.33 63.78
N ASP A 22 -33.20 -26.47 63.37
CA ASP A 22 -33.82 -27.77 63.61
C ASP A 22 -33.89 -28.10 65.12
N ALA A 23 -32.91 -27.65 65.90
CA ALA A 23 -32.86 -27.86 67.35
C ALA A 23 -33.71 -26.87 68.18
N LEU A 24 -34.17 -25.76 67.58
CA LEU A 24 -34.91 -24.70 68.27
C LEU A 24 -36.23 -25.17 68.90
N PRO A 25 -37.10 -25.95 68.22
CA PRO A 25 -38.36 -26.42 68.80
C PRO A 25 -38.16 -27.23 70.08
N ASP A 26 -37.17 -28.13 70.12
CA ASP A 26 -36.87 -28.96 71.28
C ASP A 26 -36.33 -28.12 72.44
N LYS A 27 -35.46 -27.14 72.16
CA LYS A 27 -34.95 -26.20 73.16
C LYS A 27 -36.06 -25.34 73.77
N ILE A 28 -36.98 -24.83 72.93
CA ILE A 28 -38.14 -24.05 73.36
C ILE A 28 -39.05 -24.93 74.24
N ALA A 29 -39.38 -26.15 73.80
CA ALA A 29 -40.22 -27.06 74.55
C ALA A 29 -39.63 -27.40 75.93
N ASN A 30 -38.33 -27.68 75.99
CA ASN A 30 -37.61 -27.95 77.24
C ASN A 30 -37.63 -26.73 78.17
N ALA A 31 -37.34 -25.53 77.65
CA ALA A 31 -37.38 -24.30 78.43
C ALA A 31 -38.79 -24.01 78.98
N LEU A 32 -39.85 -24.16 78.16
CA LEU A 32 -41.24 -24.01 78.60
C LEU A 32 -41.59 -24.98 79.72
N GLN A 33 -41.25 -26.26 79.56
CA GLN A 33 -41.48 -27.28 80.59
C GLN A 33 -40.79 -26.88 81.91
N LYS A 34 -39.52 -26.48 81.86
CA LYS A 34 -38.76 -26.07 83.04
C LYS A 34 -39.26 -24.76 83.67
N ILE A 35 -39.83 -23.85 82.88
CA ILE A 35 -40.49 -22.64 83.39
C ILE A 35 -41.78 -23.03 84.13
N ASP A 36 -42.57 -23.95 83.58
CA ASP A 36 -43.81 -24.40 84.20
C ASP A 36 -43.56 -25.14 85.54
N GLU A 37 -42.40 -25.79 85.67
CA GLU A 37 -41.88 -26.38 86.90
C GLU A 37 -41.63 -25.39 88.06
N ILE A 38 -41.75 -24.08 87.86
CA ILE A 38 -41.72 -23.09 88.94
C ILE A 38 -43.05 -23.15 89.71
N HIS A 39 -43.05 -23.73 90.91
CA HIS A 39 -44.24 -23.92 91.75
C HIS A 39 -44.05 -23.30 93.15
N ASN A 40 -45.14 -23.12 93.90
CA ASN A 40 -45.20 -22.52 95.26
C ASN A 40 -44.37 -23.22 96.35
N ASN A 41 -43.55 -24.23 96.03
CA ASN A 41 -42.91 -25.11 97.01
C ASN A 41 -41.78 -24.45 97.82
N ASN A 42 -41.45 -23.17 97.59
CA ASN A 42 -40.29 -22.49 98.18
C ASN A 42 -40.61 -21.14 98.86
N ASN A 43 -41.71 -21.03 99.61
CA ASN A 43 -42.07 -19.80 100.36
C ASN A 43 -42.33 -18.55 99.49
N ILE A 44 -42.66 -18.70 98.20
CA ILE A 44 -43.04 -17.59 97.31
C ILE A 44 -44.55 -17.60 97.03
N SER A 45 -45.14 -16.42 96.82
CA SER A 45 -46.57 -16.28 96.52
C SER A 45 -46.91 -16.78 95.11
N VAL A 46 -48.19 -17.11 94.88
CA VAL A 46 -48.70 -17.48 93.54
C VAL A 46 -48.44 -16.35 92.53
N ASP A 47 -48.63 -15.10 92.95
CA ASP A 47 -48.43 -13.93 92.10
C ASP A 47 -46.95 -13.75 91.72
N GLU A 48 -46.03 -13.98 92.65
CA GLU A 48 -44.59 -13.95 92.37
C GLU A 48 -44.16 -15.13 91.48
N ALA A 49 -44.65 -16.34 91.72
CA ALA A 49 -44.38 -17.48 90.83
C ALA A 49 -44.84 -17.20 89.39
N ASN A 50 -46.01 -16.58 89.21
CA ASN A 50 -46.50 -16.17 87.89
C ASN A 50 -45.64 -15.05 87.28
N ARG A 51 -45.21 -14.06 88.08
CA ARG A 51 -44.28 -13.00 87.64
C ARG A 51 -42.96 -13.59 87.12
N ARG A 52 -42.35 -14.53 87.86
CA ARG A 52 -41.11 -15.22 87.44
C ARG A 52 -41.28 -15.95 86.12
N LYS A 53 -42.38 -16.71 85.99
CA LYS A 53 -42.72 -17.41 84.75
C LYS A 53 -42.83 -16.44 83.59
N GLN A 54 -43.46 -15.28 83.79
CA GLN A 54 -43.58 -14.28 82.74
C GLN A 54 -42.21 -13.70 82.33
N VAL A 55 -41.37 -13.32 83.29
CA VAL A 55 -40.02 -12.79 83.00
C VAL A 55 -39.19 -13.80 82.19
N LEU A 56 -39.23 -15.07 82.56
CA LEU A 56 -38.48 -16.13 81.88
C LEU A 56 -39.10 -16.52 80.53
N LYS A 57 -40.42 -16.39 80.37
CA LYS A 57 -41.08 -16.50 79.06
C LYS A 57 -40.65 -15.36 78.14
N ASP A 58 -40.57 -14.15 78.65
CA ASP A 58 -40.04 -13.02 77.87
C ASP A 58 -38.56 -13.26 77.50
N GLU A 59 -37.74 -13.87 78.37
CA GLU A 59 -36.36 -14.26 78.05
C GLU A 59 -36.31 -15.36 76.98
N LEU A 60 -37.21 -16.35 77.07
CA LEU A 60 -37.35 -17.42 76.08
C LEU A 60 -37.76 -16.88 74.70
N ASP A 61 -38.72 -15.96 74.65
CA ASP A 61 -39.17 -15.33 73.39
C ASP A 61 -38.03 -14.62 72.65
N ARG A 62 -36.94 -14.29 73.36
CA ARG A 62 -35.75 -13.62 72.83
C ARG A 62 -34.57 -14.55 72.56
N ALA A 63 -34.56 -15.75 73.13
CA ALA A 63 -33.42 -16.66 73.02
C ALA A 63 -33.38 -17.29 71.62
N ASP A 64 -32.32 -17.00 70.87
CA ASP A 64 -32.10 -17.59 69.54
C ASP A 64 -30.72 -18.26 69.38
N THR A 65 -29.77 -17.97 70.27
CA THR A 65 -28.42 -18.57 70.32
C THR A 65 -28.27 -19.62 71.42
N GLU A 66 -27.29 -20.51 71.28
CA GLU A 66 -26.97 -21.51 72.30
C GLU A 66 -26.63 -20.87 73.65
N GLU A 67 -25.87 -19.77 73.63
CA GLU A 67 -25.48 -19.00 74.80
C GLU A 67 -26.68 -18.36 75.50
N GLU A 68 -27.65 -17.84 74.74
CA GLU A 68 -28.90 -17.31 75.30
C GLU A 68 -29.77 -18.40 75.91
N PHE A 69 -29.90 -19.56 75.25
CA PHE A 69 -30.62 -20.71 75.83
C PHE A 69 -29.93 -21.23 77.09
N ARG A 70 -28.60 -21.28 77.11
CA ARG A 70 -27.84 -21.67 78.31
C ARG A 70 -28.03 -20.68 79.45
N LEU A 71 -28.03 -19.38 79.15
CA LEU A 71 -28.31 -18.33 80.14
C LEU A 71 -29.75 -18.44 80.66
N LEU A 72 -30.73 -18.62 79.77
CA LEU A 72 -32.13 -18.83 80.11
C LEU A 72 -32.31 -20.03 81.06
N LEU A 73 -31.72 -21.19 80.72
CA LEU A 73 -31.79 -22.38 81.57
C LEU A 73 -31.17 -22.15 82.95
N SER A 74 -30.03 -21.44 83.02
CA SER A 74 -29.42 -21.04 84.29
C SER A 74 -30.33 -20.11 85.11
N ASN A 75 -31.01 -19.18 84.45
CA ASN A 75 -31.97 -18.27 85.09
C ASN A 75 -33.21 -19.01 85.58
N ILE A 76 -33.71 -20.00 84.83
CA ILE A 76 -34.84 -20.85 85.23
C ILE A 76 -34.50 -21.65 86.50
N GLU A 77 -33.32 -22.29 86.56
CA GLU A 77 -32.91 -23.04 87.75
C GLU A 77 -32.68 -22.14 88.97
N SER A 78 -32.13 -20.93 88.75
CA SER A 78 -32.02 -19.91 89.81
C SER A 78 -33.40 -19.46 90.30
N ALA A 79 -34.36 -19.25 89.39
CA ALA A 79 -35.72 -18.84 89.72
C ALA A 79 -36.49 -19.89 90.55
N LYS A 80 -36.14 -21.18 90.42
CA LYS A 80 -36.71 -22.25 91.25
C LYS A 80 -36.21 -22.19 92.68
N THR A 81 -34.99 -21.71 92.94
CA THR A 81 -34.31 -21.85 94.24
C THR A 81 -34.20 -20.55 95.04
N GLN A 82 -34.29 -19.39 94.40
CA GLN A 82 -34.14 -18.07 95.04
C GLN A 82 -35.41 -17.58 95.78
N SER A 83 -35.24 -16.85 96.87
CA SER A 83 -36.31 -16.07 97.53
C SER A 83 -36.83 -14.93 96.64
N GLU A 84 -37.97 -14.33 96.98
CA GLU A 84 -38.54 -13.17 96.25
C GLU A 84 -37.55 -12.01 96.14
N GLN A 85 -36.90 -11.66 97.26
CA GLN A 85 -35.91 -10.59 97.31
C GLN A 85 -34.65 -10.93 96.50
N GLU A 86 -34.18 -12.18 96.53
CA GLU A 86 -33.02 -12.63 95.73
C GLU A 86 -33.32 -12.65 94.23
N PHE A 87 -34.54 -13.05 93.83
CA PHE A 87 -34.92 -13.08 92.43
C PHE A 87 -35.08 -11.67 91.84
N GLN A 88 -35.66 -10.75 92.62
CA GLN A 88 -35.76 -9.33 92.27
C GLN A 88 -34.38 -8.67 92.23
N ALA A 89 -33.51 -8.92 93.22
CA ALA A 89 -32.13 -8.44 93.20
C ALA A 89 -31.30 -9.04 92.04
N GLY A 90 -31.61 -10.27 91.64
CA GLY A 90 -30.99 -10.97 90.51
C GLY A 90 -31.35 -10.40 89.13
N GLU A 91 -32.36 -9.53 89.02
CA GLU A 91 -32.82 -8.95 87.74
C GLU A 91 -31.74 -8.07 87.08
N VAL A 92 -31.00 -7.30 87.89
CA VAL A 92 -29.80 -6.56 87.44
C VAL A 92 -28.75 -7.50 86.85
N ASN A 93 -28.47 -8.62 87.53
CA ASN A 93 -27.47 -9.58 87.05
C ASN A 93 -27.91 -10.28 85.76
N ARG A 94 -29.20 -10.63 85.61
CA ARG A 94 -29.73 -11.20 84.36
C ARG A 94 -29.55 -10.22 83.18
N LEU A 95 -29.88 -8.95 83.39
CA LEU A 95 -29.68 -7.90 82.37
C LEU A 95 -28.18 -7.71 82.04
N LYS A 96 -27.28 -7.79 83.02
CA LYS A 96 -25.83 -7.71 82.79
C LYS A 96 -25.31 -8.89 81.99
N GLU A 97 -25.70 -10.12 82.32
CA GLU A 97 -25.30 -11.31 81.55
C GLU A 97 -25.84 -11.23 80.12
N ARG A 98 -27.06 -10.72 79.94
CA ARG A 98 -27.62 -10.45 78.61
C ARG A 98 -26.82 -9.38 77.85
N ALA A 99 -26.42 -8.29 78.51
CA ALA A 99 -25.60 -7.26 77.88
C ALA A 99 -24.23 -7.80 77.39
N LYS A 100 -23.67 -8.82 78.05
CA LYS A 100 -22.44 -9.50 77.61
C LYS A 100 -22.61 -10.30 76.32
N LEU A 101 -23.84 -10.70 75.98
CA LEU A 101 -24.17 -11.43 74.76
C LEU A 101 -24.42 -10.51 73.56
N LEU A 102 -24.40 -9.19 73.74
CA LEU A 102 -24.56 -8.25 72.63
C LEU A 102 -23.44 -8.47 71.57
N PRO A 103 -23.77 -8.44 70.27
CA PRO A 103 -22.88 -8.88 69.19
C PRO A 103 -21.83 -7.83 68.79
N TYR A 104 -21.24 -7.14 69.76
CA TYR A 104 -20.12 -6.23 69.50
C TYR A 104 -18.88 -7.03 69.05
N PRO A 105 -18.10 -6.55 68.06
CA PRO A 105 -16.93 -7.26 67.54
C PRO A 105 -15.89 -7.65 68.62
N ALA A 106 -15.68 -6.81 69.64
CA ALA A 106 -14.77 -7.10 70.76
C ALA A 106 -15.42 -7.92 71.89
N GLY A 107 -16.66 -8.39 71.72
CA GLY A 107 -17.42 -9.12 72.74
C GLY A 107 -17.50 -8.33 74.05
N THR A 108 -17.26 -9.00 75.18
CA THR A 108 -17.28 -8.40 76.52
C THR A 108 -16.19 -7.36 76.76
N GLU A 109 -15.15 -7.32 75.93
CA GLU A 109 -14.08 -6.34 76.05
C GLU A 109 -14.42 -4.98 75.45
N SER A 110 -15.48 -4.91 74.63
CA SER A 110 -16.07 -3.68 74.10
C SER A 110 -16.30 -2.64 75.20
N ALA A 111 -15.85 -1.41 74.96
CA ALA A 111 -16.11 -0.28 75.85
C ALA A 111 -17.62 -0.02 75.95
N ALA A 112 -18.37 -0.25 74.87
CA ALA A 112 -19.81 -0.11 74.85
C ALA A 112 -20.49 -1.13 75.77
N VAL A 113 -20.09 -2.41 75.71
CA VAL A 113 -20.63 -3.47 76.59
C VAL A 113 -20.35 -3.15 78.06
N LYS A 114 -19.12 -2.74 78.39
CA LYS A 114 -18.74 -2.33 79.76
C LYS A 114 -19.57 -1.14 80.26
N SER A 115 -19.83 -0.15 79.40
CA SER A 115 -20.66 1.01 79.73
C SER A 115 -22.13 0.66 79.94
N ILE A 116 -22.69 -0.20 79.07
CA ILE A 116 -24.07 -0.71 79.20
C ILE A 116 -24.24 -1.46 80.52
N ILE A 117 -23.31 -2.35 80.87
CA ILE A 117 -23.31 -3.09 82.14
C ILE A 117 -23.29 -2.12 83.34
N SER A 118 -22.43 -1.12 83.34
CA SER A 118 -22.36 -0.11 84.42
C SER A 118 -23.65 0.72 84.53
N SER A 119 -24.29 1.02 83.40
CA SER A 119 -25.56 1.75 83.36
C SER A 119 -26.73 0.92 83.91
N ILE A 120 -26.70 -0.41 83.71
CA ILE A 120 -27.67 -1.34 84.30
C ILE A 120 -27.48 -1.42 85.82
N GLU A 121 -26.23 -1.43 86.31
CA GLU A 121 -25.91 -1.48 87.75
C GLU A 121 -26.40 -0.25 88.52
N THR A 122 -26.42 0.92 87.88
CA THR A 122 -26.69 2.21 88.53
C THR A 122 -28.09 2.77 88.22
N GLY A 123 -28.85 2.14 87.33
CA GLY A 123 -30.16 2.63 86.86
C GLY A 123 -31.35 2.19 87.73
N THR A 124 -32.45 2.96 87.68
CA THR A 124 -33.67 2.72 88.48
C THR A 124 -34.88 2.21 87.69
N ASN A 125 -34.72 1.85 86.40
CA ASN A 125 -35.83 1.41 85.52
C ASN A 125 -35.50 0.11 84.78
N LEU A 126 -35.44 -1.00 85.51
CA LEU A 126 -35.09 -2.34 85.01
C LEU A 126 -36.01 -2.87 83.89
N PRO A 127 -37.34 -2.64 83.91
CA PRO A 127 -38.21 -3.11 82.83
C PRO A 127 -37.89 -2.50 81.45
N GLU A 128 -37.48 -1.24 81.39
CA GLU A 128 -37.14 -0.56 80.13
C GLU A 128 -35.83 -1.06 79.51
N TRP A 129 -34.89 -1.54 80.33
CA TRP A 129 -33.62 -2.07 79.87
C TRP A 129 -33.78 -3.29 78.95
N ASN A 130 -34.83 -4.09 79.15
CA ASN A 130 -35.07 -5.24 78.29
C ASN A 130 -35.35 -4.84 76.84
N ASN A 131 -36.14 -3.79 76.63
CA ASN A 131 -36.44 -3.25 75.31
C ASN A 131 -35.21 -2.56 74.73
N ARG A 132 -34.51 -1.76 75.53
CA ARG A 132 -33.29 -1.08 75.09
C ARG A 132 -32.20 -2.05 74.64
N LEU A 133 -32.00 -3.16 75.35
CA LEU A 133 -31.04 -4.20 74.94
C LEU A 133 -31.45 -4.89 73.63
N ASN A 134 -32.76 -5.06 73.37
CA ASN A 134 -33.23 -5.56 72.07
C ASN A 134 -32.88 -4.58 70.95
N ASP A 135 -33.20 -3.29 71.14
CA ASP A 135 -32.94 -2.26 70.13
C ASP A 135 -31.44 -2.12 69.83
N ILE A 136 -30.60 -2.20 70.87
CA ILE A 136 -29.14 -2.19 70.72
C ILE A 136 -28.68 -3.44 69.98
N ASN A 137 -29.13 -4.64 70.39
CA ASN A 137 -28.77 -5.90 69.74
C ASN A 137 -29.07 -5.84 68.23
N ASP A 138 -30.28 -5.40 67.89
CA ASP A 138 -30.74 -5.31 66.52
C ASP A 138 -29.91 -4.35 65.67
N LYS A 139 -29.61 -3.16 66.20
CA LYS A 139 -28.78 -2.16 65.51
C LYS A 139 -27.33 -2.58 65.39
N VAL A 140 -26.75 -3.17 66.44
CA VAL A 140 -25.35 -3.64 66.40
C VAL A 140 -25.21 -4.71 65.33
N LEU A 141 -26.16 -5.64 65.24
CA LEU A 141 -26.12 -6.71 64.25
C LEU A 141 -26.31 -6.17 62.82
N ASP A 142 -27.20 -5.20 62.58
CA ASP A 142 -27.29 -4.48 61.30
C ASP A 142 -25.96 -3.79 60.93
N LEU A 143 -25.34 -3.11 61.89
CA LEU A 143 -24.07 -2.40 61.69
C LEU A 143 -22.92 -3.36 61.37
N VAL A 144 -22.79 -4.49 62.05
CA VAL A 144 -21.81 -5.53 61.73
C VAL A 144 -21.97 -5.98 60.27
N ASN A 145 -23.20 -6.19 59.82
CA ASN A 145 -23.49 -6.62 58.46
C ASN A 145 -23.14 -5.54 57.43
N LYS A 146 -23.44 -4.27 57.73
CA LYS A 146 -23.05 -3.14 56.89
C LYS A 146 -21.54 -2.95 56.84
N ILE A 147 -20.83 -3.10 57.97
CA ILE A 147 -19.36 -3.00 58.03
C ILE A 147 -18.73 -4.08 57.17
N ASN A 148 -19.24 -5.31 57.19
CA ASN A 148 -18.72 -6.40 56.36
C ASN A 148 -18.87 -6.11 54.85
N LYS A 149 -19.77 -5.21 54.45
CA LYS A 149 -19.95 -4.78 53.05
C LYS A 149 -18.98 -3.68 52.62
N VAL A 150 -18.36 -2.93 53.54
CA VAL A 150 -17.36 -1.91 53.17
C VAL A 150 -16.02 -2.54 52.83
N SER A 151 -15.13 -1.75 52.20
CA SER A 151 -13.76 -2.18 51.90
C SER A 151 -13.00 -2.69 53.15
N PRO A 152 -12.22 -3.79 53.06
CA PRO A 152 -11.53 -4.39 54.20
C PRO A 152 -10.65 -3.43 55.01
N ASN A 153 -10.01 -2.47 54.35
CA ASN A 153 -9.16 -1.46 55.00
C ASN A 153 -9.93 -0.45 55.87
N LYS A 154 -11.25 -0.35 55.72
CA LYS A 154 -12.12 0.52 56.54
C LYS A 154 -12.80 -0.23 57.69
N GLN A 155 -12.86 -1.56 57.61
CA GLN A 155 -13.60 -2.39 58.58
C GLN A 155 -13.06 -2.27 60.01
N SER A 156 -11.73 -2.27 60.19
CA SER A 156 -11.13 -2.17 61.53
C SER A 156 -11.55 -0.90 62.26
N GLY A 157 -11.45 0.26 61.59
CA GLY A 157 -11.80 1.54 62.22
C GLY A 157 -13.29 1.66 62.54
N LEU A 158 -14.16 1.09 61.71
CA LEU A 158 -15.60 1.06 61.96
C LEU A 158 -15.96 0.07 63.09
N ASN A 159 -15.26 -1.06 63.19
CA ASN A 159 -15.42 -2.00 64.29
C ASN A 159 -14.96 -1.39 65.63
N ASP A 160 -13.88 -0.61 65.64
CA ASP A 160 -13.43 0.12 66.84
C ASP A 160 -14.47 1.17 67.30
N GLU A 161 -15.07 1.90 66.34
CA GLU A 161 -16.14 2.86 66.62
C GLU A 161 -17.43 2.17 67.09
N LEU A 162 -17.78 1.01 66.51
CA LEU A 162 -18.88 0.17 66.98
C LEU A 162 -18.63 -0.28 68.43
N ASN A 163 -17.43 -0.75 68.74
CA ASN A 163 -17.02 -1.18 70.09
C ASN A 163 -17.06 -0.06 71.16
N SER A 164 -17.28 1.20 70.76
CA SER A 164 -17.42 2.36 71.65
C SER A 164 -18.78 3.06 71.55
N SER A 165 -19.75 2.46 70.84
CA SER A 165 -21.09 3.03 70.61
C SER A 165 -22.17 2.39 71.49
N GLU A 166 -22.33 2.87 72.72
CA GLU A 166 -23.21 2.28 73.74
C GLU A 166 -24.68 2.75 73.73
N THR A 167 -25.02 3.73 72.89
CA THR A 167 -26.35 4.35 72.82
C THR A 167 -26.94 4.23 71.42
N ILE A 168 -28.27 4.27 71.33
CA ILE A 168 -28.99 4.23 70.05
C ILE A 168 -28.56 5.39 69.15
N GLU A 169 -28.37 6.58 69.71
CA GLU A 169 -27.94 7.77 68.98
C GLU A 169 -26.54 7.61 68.37
N LYS A 170 -25.61 7.01 69.12
CA LYS A 170 -24.26 6.70 68.61
C LYS A 170 -24.31 5.65 67.50
N LEU A 171 -25.10 4.59 67.68
CA LEU A 171 -25.30 3.54 66.67
C LEU A 171 -25.93 4.10 65.39
N ASP A 172 -26.91 5.02 65.50
CA ASP A 172 -27.51 5.71 64.36
C ASP A 172 -26.52 6.61 63.63
N SER A 173 -25.66 7.31 64.37
CA SER A 173 -24.58 8.10 63.79
C SER A 173 -23.59 7.23 63.01
N LEU A 174 -23.21 6.06 63.57
CA LEU A 174 -22.33 5.11 62.89
C LEU A 174 -23.00 4.50 61.65
N SER A 175 -24.30 4.20 61.70
CA SER A 175 -25.06 3.70 60.55
C SER A 175 -25.00 4.67 59.36
N ARG A 176 -25.25 5.97 59.62
CA ARG A 176 -25.14 7.02 58.58
C ARG A 176 -23.73 7.11 58.00
N LYS A 177 -22.71 7.03 58.86
CA LYS A 177 -21.30 7.07 58.42
C LYS A 177 -20.95 5.88 57.52
N ILE A 178 -21.45 4.69 57.84
CA ILE A 178 -21.23 3.50 57.00
C ILE A 178 -21.96 3.65 55.66
N ASP A 179 -23.20 4.16 55.67
CA ASP A 179 -23.99 4.40 54.45
C ASP A 179 -23.28 5.44 53.54
N GLU A 180 -22.73 6.51 54.12
CA GLU A 180 -21.91 7.51 53.39
C GLU A 180 -20.66 6.88 52.77
N ILE A 181 -19.97 5.98 53.50
CA ILE A 181 -18.81 5.26 52.99
C ILE A 181 -19.18 4.36 51.79
N LEU A 182 -20.28 3.61 51.90
CA LEU A 182 -20.75 2.72 50.86
C LEU A 182 -21.17 3.50 49.60
N GLU A 183 -21.89 4.61 49.75
CA GLU A 183 -22.30 5.43 48.61
C GLU A 183 -21.10 6.12 47.94
N ALA A 184 -20.07 6.52 48.71
CA ALA A 184 -18.83 7.05 48.15
C ALA A 184 -18.07 5.99 47.35
N GLU A 185 -17.98 4.75 47.84
CA GLU A 185 -17.34 3.64 47.12
C GLU A 185 -18.10 3.28 45.83
N LYS A 186 -19.43 3.23 45.90
CA LYS A 186 -20.29 3.06 44.73
C LYS A 186 -20.09 4.16 43.70
N THR A 187 -20.02 5.42 44.15
CA THR A 187 -19.81 6.58 43.27
C THR A 187 -18.45 6.52 42.57
N ASP A 188 -17.38 6.15 43.28
CA ASP A 188 -16.05 5.95 42.68
C ASP A 188 -16.08 4.89 41.58
N VAL A 189 -16.69 3.73 41.84
CA VAL A 189 -16.83 2.65 40.85
C VAL A 189 -17.70 3.09 39.67
N ALA A 190 -18.82 3.77 39.92
CA ALA A 190 -19.70 4.29 38.87
C ALA A 190 -18.98 5.30 37.97
N ASN A 191 -18.15 6.19 38.53
CA ASN A 191 -17.34 7.12 37.76
C ASN A 191 -16.33 6.39 36.87
N LYS A 192 -15.68 5.35 37.38
CA LYS A 192 -14.75 4.52 36.60
C LYS A 192 -15.45 3.78 35.46
N ILE A 193 -16.68 3.28 35.67
CA ILE A 193 -17.51 2.66 34.61
C ILE A 193 -17.91 3.71 33.55
N ASN A 194 -18.32 4.91 33.99
CA ASN A 194 -18.70 5.98 33.06
C ASN A 194 -17.54 6.42 32.15
N ALA A 195 -16.30 6.38 32.66
CA ALA A 195 -15.09 6.75 31.93
C ALA A 195 -14.65 5.73 30.86
N LEU A 196 -15.24 4.53 30.82
CA LEU A 196 -14.91 3.50 29.82
C LEU A 196 -15.28 3.98 28.41
N GLU A 197 -14.35 4.00 27.46
CA GLU A 197 -14.53 4.72 26.20
C GLU A 197 -15.29 3.92 25.13
N ASN A 198 -15.27 2.59 25.20
CA ASN A 198 -15.72 1.69 24.14
C ASN A 198 -17.08 1.05 24.44
N LEU A 199 -17.56 1.14 25.68
CA LEU A 199 -18.91 0.69 26.05
C LEU A 199 -20.00 1.70 25.65
N SER A 200 -21.16 1.17 25.26
CA SER A 200 -22.35 1.99 25.01
C SER A 200 -22.89 2.60 26.30
N GLN A 201 -23.57 3.75 26.18
CA GLN A 201 -24.16 4.44 27.33
C GLN A 201 -25.21 3.59 28.06
N ASP A 202 -26.00 2.81 27.32
CA ASP A 202 -26.99 1.90 27.89
C ASP A 202 -26.34 0.80 28.72
N ARG A 203 -25.22 0.23 28.22
CA ARG A 203 -24.49 -0.82 28.94
C ARG A 203 -23.84 -0.27 30.21
N LYS A 204 -23.25 0.93 30.15
CA LYS A 204 -22.72 1.63 31.33
C LYS A 204 -23.81 1.85 32.38
N THR A 205 -24.99 2.32 31.95
CA THR A 205 -26.13 2.57 32.85
C THR A 205 -26.60 1.28 33.53
N SER A 206 -26.69 0.17 32.79
CA SER A 206 -27.01 -1.14 33.36
C SER A 206 -26.01 -1.56 34.43
N LEU A 207 -24.71 -1.46 34.14
CA LEU A 207 -23.65 -1.85 35.08
C LEU A 207 -23.62 -0.97 36.34
N ILE A 208 -23.92 0.33 36.21
CA ILE A 208 -24.04 1.25 37.35
C ILE A 208 -25.24 0.88 38.22
N ASN A 209 -26.36 0.48 37.62
CA ASN A 209 -27.53 0.02 38.36
C ASN A 209 -27.25 -1.30 39.12
N ASP A 210 -26.40 -2.17 38.56
CA ASP A 210 -25.99 -3.43 39.20
C ASP A 210 -25.13 -3.21 40.47
N LEU A 211 -24.62 -2.00 40.70
CA LEU A 211 -23.88 -1.65 41.93
C LEU A 211 -24.79 -1.50 43.16
N ASN A 212 -26.11 -1.36 42.97
CA ASN A 212 -27.02 -1.14 44.08
C ASN A 212 -27.04 -2.34 45.04
N ASN A 213 -26.97 -2.06 46.35
CA ASN A 213 -26.95 -3.06 47.43
C ASN A 213 -25.78 -4.06 47.37
N LYS A 214 -24.67 -3.68 46.73
CA LYS A 214 -23.45 -4.50 46.61
C LYS A 214 -22.41 -4.15 47.67
N SER A 215 -21.65 -5.16 48.09
CA SER A 215 -20.42 -4.96 48.87
C SER A 215 -19.31 -4.35 48.01
N SER A 216 -18.29 -3.77 48.65
CA SER A 216 -17.11 -3.23 47.97
C SER A 216 -16.44 -4.25 47.06
N SER A 217 -16.29 -5.50 47.51
CA SER A 217 -15.73 -6.60 46.70
C SER A 217 -16.56 -6.89 45.46
N GLU A 218 -17.89 -6.99 45.61
CA GLU A 218 -18.80 -7.20 44.48
C GLU A 218 -18.76 -6.02 43.48
N MET A 219 -18.70 -4.78 43.96
CA MET A 219 -18.57 -3.60 43.10
C MET A 219 -17.25 -3.61 42.30
N GLN A 220 -16.13 -4.03 42.90
CA GLN A 220 -14.86 -4.19 42.18
C GLN A 220 -14.90 -5.33 41.15
N ASN A 221 -15.62 -6.42 41.43
CA ASN A 221 -15.83 -7.50 40.46
C ASN A 221 -16.65 -7.03 39.26
N ILE A 222 -17.67 -6.20 39.49
CA ILE A 222 -18.45 -5.54 38.43
C ILE A 222 -17.55 -4.62 37.60
N LEU A 223 -16.73 -3.78 38.25
CA LEU A 223 -15.78 -2.90 37.55
C LEU A 223 -14.80 -3.69 36.68
N THR A 224 -14.25 -4.77 37.21
CA THR A 224 -13.30 -5.64 36.48
C THR A 224 -13.97 -6.25 35.26
N SER A 225 -15.22 -6.70 35.40
CA SER A 225 -16.01 -7.23 34.27
C SER A 225 -16.32 -6.14 33.24
N ALA A 226 -16.68 -4.94 33.68
CA ALA A 226 -16.94 -3.79 32.80
C ALA A 226 -15.70 -3.39 32.00
N LYS A 227 -14.52 -3.33 32.63
CA LYS A 227 -13.25 -3.06 31.93
C LYS A 227 -12.91 -4.14 30.90
N ARG A 228 -13.19 -5.40 31.20
CA ARG A 228 -13.01 -6.50 30.25
C ARG A 228 -13.96 -6.36 29.05
N GLU A 229 -15.23 -6.04 29.28
CA GLU A 229 -16.19 -5.75 28.20
C GLU A 229 -15.74 -4.55 27.34
N ASP A 230 -15.19 -3.50 27.96
CA ASP A 230 -14.64 -2.34 27.24
C ASP A 230 -13.45 -2.72 26.35
N LEU A 231 -12.54 -3.56 26.86
CA LEU A 231 -11.43 -4.12 26.10
C LEU A 231 -11.93 -5.00 24.93
N GLU A 232 -12.91 -5.87 25.16
CA GLU A 232 -13.53 -6.67 24.09
C GLU A 232 -14.16 -5.78 23.01
N ALA A 233 -14.81 -4.67 23.40
CA ALA A 233 -15.36 -3.68 22.46
C ALA A 233 -14.25 -2.99 21.64
N ALA A 234 -13.16 -2.57 22.28
CA ALA A 234 -12.00 -1.99 21.60
C ALA A 234 -11.37 -2.96 20.58
N ILE A 235 -11.21 -4.24 20.95
CA ILE A 235 -10.69 -5.28 20.06
C ILE A 235 -11.62 -5.51 18.86
N ASN A 236 -12.94 -5.54 19.09
CA ASN A 236 -13.92 -5.68 18.02
C ASN A 236 -13.89 -4.49 17.04
N ALA A 237 -13.54 -3.30 17.51
CA ALA A 237 -13.38 -2.10 16.68
C ALA A 237 -12.08 -2.06 15.86
N LEU A 238 -11.13 -2.98 16.08
CA LEU A 238 -9.86 -2.99 15.35
C LEU A 238 -10.08 -3.05 13.81
N PRO A 239 -9.40 -2.20 13.02
CA PRO A 239 -9.71 -1.97 11.61
C PRO A 239 -9.05 -3.00 10.68
N TYR A 240 -9.08 -4.28 11.06
CA TYR A 240 -8.58 -5.36 10.20
C TYR A 240 -9.38 -5.42 8.88
N PRO A 241 -8.75 -5.82 7.76
CA PRO A 241 -9.43 -5.98 6.48
C PRO A 241 -10.68 -6.86 6.53
N ASN A 242 -10.64 -7.94 7.34
CA ASN A 242 -11.80 -8.79 7.61
C ASN A 242 -12.41 -8.42 8.97
N GLN A 243 -13.71 -8.14 8.98
CA GLN A 243 -14.47 -7.87 10.21
C GLN A 243 -14.40 -9.01 11.23
N ARG A 244 -14.26 -10.25 10.76
CA ARG A 244 -14.08 -11.47 11.55
C ARG A 244 -12.64 -12.01 11.48
N ALA A 245 -11.65 -11.11 11.46
CA ALA A 245 -10.23 -11.48 11.46
C ALA A 245 -9.90 -12.44 12.63
N ALA A 246 -9.09 -13.47 12.36
CA ALA A 246 -8.69 -14.46 13.37
C ALA A 246 -7.93 -13.79 14.54
N ALA A 247 -7.16 -12.73 14.25
CA ALA A 247 -6.48 -11.92 15.25
C ALA A 247 -7.44 -11.35 16.31
N LYS A 248 -8.64 -10.90 15.93
CA LYS A 248 -9.64 -10.41 16.89
C LYS A 248 -10.08 -11.51 17.85
N THR A 249 -10.32 -12.72 17.35
CA THR A 249 -10.68 -13.89 18.17
C THR A 249 -9.57 -14.23 19.17
N THR A 250 -8.32 -14.24 18.73
CA THR A 250 -7.16 -14.47 19.59
C THR A 250 -7.08 -13.42 20.71
N LEU A 251 -7.16 -12.13 20.36
CA LEU A 251 -7.11 -11.02 21.32
C LEU A 251 -8.28 -11.05 22.32
N ILE A 252 -9.49 -11.42 21.88
CA ILE A 252 -10.66 -11.58 22.77
C ILE A 252 -10.43 -12.72 23.76
N ASN A 253 -9.89 -13.86 23.31
CA ASN A 253 -9.60 -14.98 24.21
C ASN A 253 -8.53 -14.62 25.24
N GLU A 254 -7.52 -13.84 24.85
CA GLU A 254 -6.54 -13.28 25.78
C GLU A 254 -7.16 -12.29 26.76
N ALA A 255 -8.07 -11.42 26.31
CA ALA A 255 -8.78 -10.50 27.20
C ALA A 255 -9.62 -11.23 28.26
N ARG A 256 -10.20 -12.38 27.89
CA ARG A 256 -11.04 -13.20 28.78
C ARG A 256 -10.27 -13.91 29.90
N SER A 257 -8.97 -14.15 29.74
CA SER A 257 -8.14 -14.75 30.78
C SER A 257 -7.61 -13.73 31.79
N LEU A 258 -7.78 -12.42 31.54
CA LEU A 258 -7.33 -11.37 32.45
C LEU A 258 -8.27 -11.21 33.64
N ASN A 259 -7.69 -11.19 34.84
CA ASN A 259 -8.42 -11.19 36.11
C ASN A 259 -8.16 -9.95 36.97
N SER A 260 -7.28 -9.05 36.54
CA SER A 260 -6.98 -7.81 37.27
C SER A 260 -7.19 -6.56 36.42
N ASN A 261 -7.60 -5.47 37.08
CA ASN A 261 -7.81 -4.18 36.43
C ASN A 261 -6.54 -3.64 35.73
N ALA A 262 -5.37 -3.84 36.34
CA ALA A 262 -4.11 -3.34 35.80
C ALA A 262 -3.71 -4.05 34.50
N GLU A 263 -3.84 -5.38 34.44
CA GLU A 263 -3.54 -6.16 33.23
C GLU A 263 -4.50 -5.81 32.09
N ILE A 264 -5.79 -5.59 32.40
CA ILE A 264 -6.80 -5.19 31.40
C ILE A 264 -6.47 -3.81 30.83
N GLU A 265 -6.10 -2.84 31.66
CA GLU A 265 -5.70 -1.50 31.24
C GLU A 265 -4.42 -1.52 30.38
N GLU A 266 -3.42 -2.31 30.76
CA GLU A 266 -2.20 -2.48 29.97
C GLU A 266 -2.52 -3.09 28.59
N LYS A 267 -3.38 -4.11 28.54
CA LYS A 267 -3.80 -4.72 27.28
C LYS A 267 -4.62 -3.75 26.42
N LEU A 268 -5.47 -2.91 27.02
CA LEU A 268 -6.23 -1.88 26.31
C LEU A 268 -5.29 -0.84 25.66
N ALA A 269 -4.24 -0.41 26.36
CA ALA A 269 -3.25 0.49 25.78
C ALA A 269 -2.57 -0.12 24.53
N LYS A 270 -2.17 -1.40 24.62
CA LYS A 270 -1.61 -2.14 23.47
C LYS A 270 -2.60 -2.24 22.30
N VAL A 271 -3.88 -2.49 22.59
CA VAL A 271 -4.95 -2.53 21.56
C VAL A 271 -5.13 -1.17 20.88
N LYS A 272 -5.02 -0.05 21.60
CA LYS A 272 -5.06 1.30 21.01
C LYS A 272 -3.88 1.56 20.05
N GLU A 273 -2.68 1.08 20.40
CA GLU A 273 -1.52 1.15 19.50
C GLU A 273 -1.71 0.27 18.26
N LEU A 274 -2.22 -0.96 18.43
CA LEU A 274 -2.54 -1.88 17.34
C LEU A 274 -3.56 -1.26 16.38
N HIS A 275 -4.59 -0.57 16.89
CA HIS A 275 -5.58 0.12 16.05
C HIS A 275 -4.90 1.05 15.04
N SER A 276 -3.97 1.89 15.51
CA SER A 276 -3.25 2.85 14.67
C SER A 276 -2.31 2.16 13.67
N SER A 277 -1.58 1.13 14.12
CA SER A 277 -0.69 0.33 13.27
C SER A 277 -1.46 -0.37 12.15
N ILE A 278 -2.59 -1.03 12.47
CA ILE A 278 -3.45 -1.69 11.47
C ILE A 278 -4.00 -0.67 10.46
N SER A 279 -4.52 0.47 10.90
CA SER A 279 -5.01 1.52 9.98
C SER A 279 -3.93 1.98 9.01
N THR A 280 -2.72 2.20 9.51
CA THR A 280 -1.57 2.63 8.70
C THR A 280 -1.17 1.55 7.70
N THR A 281 -1.07 0.30 8.13
CA THR A 281 -0.73 -0.83 7.25
C THR A 281 -1.80 -1.10 6.20
N VAL A 282 -3.10 -0.97 6.52
CA VAL A 282 -4.19 -1.06 5.54
C VAL A 282 -4.07 0.02 4.48
N ALA A 283 -3.78 1.26 4.89
CA ALA A 283 -3.55 2.37 3.96
C ALA A 283 -2.33 2.10 3.05
N ALA A 284 -1.23 1.62 3.63
CA ALA A 284 -0.02 1.26 2.88
C ALA A 284 -0.29 0.16 1.84
N ILE A 285 -1.02 -0.91 2.21
CA ILE A 285 -1.40 -1.98 1.26
C ILE A 285 -2.26 -1.41 0.12
N ASN A 286 -3.23 -0.56 0.43
CA ASN A 286 -4.12 0.01 -0.59
C ASN A 286 -3.41 1.02 -1.53
N ALA A 287 -2.30 1.61 -1.08
CA ALA A 287 -1.49 2.54 -1.88
C ALA A 287 -0.48 1.83 -2.80
N LEU A 288 -0.30 0.51 -2.68
CA LEU A 288 0.65 -0.23 -3.51
C LEU A 288 0.29 -0.14 -5.01
N PRO A 289 1.24 0.19 -5.89
CA PRO A 289 0.99 0.50 -7.30
C PRO A 289 0.88 -0.76 -8.18
N TYR A 290 -0.01 -1.67 -7.80
CA TYR A 290 -0.31 -2.84 -8.60
C TYR A 290 -1.03 -2.48 -9.91
N PRO A 291 -0.73 -3.16 -11.03
CA PRO A 291 -1.47 -2.99 -12.29
C PRO A 291 -3.00 -3.19 -12.20
N ASP A 292 -3.50 -4.01 -11.26
CA ASP A 292 -4.94 -4.19 -10.99
C ASP A 292 -5.45 -3.37 -9.78
N GLY A 293 -4.61 -2.48 -9.24
CA GLY A 293 -4.92 -1.65 -8.08
C GLY A 293 -5.05 -2.44 -6.76
N ALA A 294 -5.76 -1.87 -5.79
CA ALA A 294 -5.83 -2.33 -4.40
C ALA A 294 -6.47 -3.71 -4.17
N ASN A 295 -7.03 -4.32 -5.22
CA ASN A 295 -7.67 -5.64 -5.19
C ASN A 295 -6.82 -6.71 -5.90
N SER A 296 -5.55 -6.43 -6.18
CA SER A 296 -4.61 -7.40 -6.73
C SER A 296 -4.45 -8.62 -5.80
N VAL A 297 -3.94 -9.72 -6.36
CA VAL A 297 -3.72 -10.97 -5.60
C VAL A 297 -2.74 -10.74 -4.46
N GLY A 298 -1.66 -10.00 -4.68
CA GLY A 298 -0.66 -9.63 -3.68
C GLY A 298 -1.22 -8.72 -2.59
N ALA A 299 -2.02 -7.70 -2.95
CA ALA A 299 -2.70 -6.85 -1.97
C ALA A 299 -3.66 -7.68 -1.09
N ASN A 300 -4.39 -8.63 -1.68
CA ASN A 300 -5.28 -9.53 -0.94
C ASN A 300 -4.51 -10.54 -0.07
N SER A 301 -3.33 -11.00 -0.52
CA SER A 301 -2.42 -11.83 0.29
C SER A 301 -1.97 -11.08 1.54
N LEU A 302 -1.50 -9.83 1.39
CA LEU A 302 -1.13 -8.96 2.51
C LEU A 302 -2.29 -8.72 3.46
N LYS A 303 -3.48 -8.38 2.95
CA LYS A 303 -4.71 -8.22 3.76
C LYS A 303 -5.05 -9.50 4.53
N SER A 304 -4.89 -10.66 3.90
CA SER A 304 -5.15 -11.96 4.52
C SER A 304 -4.15 -12.28 5.63
N ARG A 305 -2.86 -12.00 5.41
CA ARG A 305 -1.82 -12.11 6.45
C ARG A 305 -2.10 -11.17 7.62
N LEU A 306 -2.44 -9.91 7.34
CA LEU A 306 -2.80 -8.92 8.36
C LEU A 306 -3.92 -9.40 9.28
N ASN A 307 -4.94 -10.09 8.75
CA ASN A 307 -6.05 -10.64 9.55
C ASN A 307 -5.64 -11.68 10.60
N ASN A 308 -4.39 -12.15 10.60
CA ASN A 308 -3.87 -13.13 11.55
C ASN A 308 -2.83 -12.54 12.53
N LEU A 309 -2.38 -11.30 12.35
CA LEU A 309 -1.34 -10.69 13.18
C LEU A 309 -1.93 -9.99 14.41
N THR A 310 -1.35 -10.23 15.58
CA THR A 310 -1.75 -9.62 16.86
C THR A 310 -0.70 -8.69 17.45
N GLU A 311 0.52 -8.67 16.90
CA GLU A 311 1.66 -7.91 17.40
C GLU A 311 1.97 -6.70 16.54
N LYS A 312 2.26 -5.57 17.19
CA LYS A 312 2.50 -4.29 16.51
C LYS A 312 3.70 -4.36 15.56
N SER A 313 4.80 -4.99 15.98
CA SER A 313 6.01 -5.12 15.16
C SER A 313 5.76 -5.85 13.85
N ASP A 314 4.98 -6.93 13.90
CA ASP A 314 4.70 -7.76 12.74
C ASP A 314 3.76 -7.04 11.76
N ILE A 315 2.81 -6.27 12.29
CA ILE A 315 1.90 -5.44 11.49
C ILE A 315 2.66 -4.31 10.79
N ASP A 316 3.57 -3.64 11.51
CA ASP A 316 4.38 -2.54 10.96
C ASP A 316 5.36 -3.04 9.89
N GLN A 317 5.84 -4.28 9.98
CA GLN A 317 6.78 -4.88 9.04
C GLN A 317 6.12 -5.69 7.91
N LEU A 318 4.78 -5.80 7.90
CA LEU A 318 4.05 -6.64 6.96
C LEU A 318 4.30 -6.24 5.49
N VAL A 319 4.35 -4.94 5.21
CA VAL A 319 4.63 -4.39 3.88
C VAL A 319 6.11 -4.05 3.81
N SER A 320 6.86 -4.74 2.94
CA SER A 320 8.29 -4.42 2.78
C SER A 320 8.48 -3.02 2.19
N ALA A 321 9.48 -2.30 2.69
CA ALA A 321 9.73 -0.90 2.31
C ALA A 321 10.04 -0.71 0.82
N ASP A 322 10.55 -1.75 0.15
CA ASP A 322 10.95 -1.75 -1.26
C ASP A 322 9.83 -2.21 -2.22
N LEU A 323 8.74 -2.81 -1.73
CA LEU A 323 7.71 -3.42 -2.57
C LEU A 323 7.08 -2.42 -3.54
N SER A 324 6.77 -1.20 -3.09
CA SER A 324 6.19 -0.17 -3.95
C SER A 324 7.09 0.16 -5.13
N SER A 325 8.38 0.41 -4.87
CA SER A 325 9.37 0.72 -5.92
C SER A 325 9.58 -0.43 -6.89
N LYS A 326 9.53 -1.69 -6.42
CA LYS A 326 9.60 -2.89 -7.24
C LYS A 326 8.39 -3.02 -8.17
N LEU A 327 7.18 -2.79 -7.64
CA LEU A 327 5.94 -2.82 -8.44
C LEU A 327 5.93 -1.74 -9.52
N GLU A 328 6.37 -0.52 -9.20
CA GLU A 328 6.52 0.57 -10.18
C GLU A 328 7.51 0.20 -11.28
N LYS A 329 8.68 -0.32 -10.89
CA LYS A 329 9.74 -0.76 -11.82
C LYS A 329 9.22 -1.81 -12.79
N TYR A 330 8.62 -2.90 -12.30
CA TYR A 330 8.15 -3.99 -13.15
C TYR A 330 6.98 -3.56 -14.04
N THR A 331 6.10 -2.69 -13.52
CA THR A 331 5.01 -2.09 -14.32
C THR A 331 5.56 -1.16 -15.40
N GLY A 332 6.61 -0.39 -15.10
CA GLY A 332 7.31 0.45 -16.08
C GLY A 332 7.91 -0.38 -17.23
N ILE A 333 8.54 -1.51 -16.89
CA ILE A 333 9.11 -2.45 -17.88
C ILE A 333 8.02 -3.01 -18.82
N LEU A 334 6.82 -3.30 -18.30
CA LEU A 334 5.70 -3.76 -19.12
C LEU A 334 5.26 -2.73 -20.17
N ASN A 335 5.42 -1.43 -19.88
CA ASN A 335 4.90 -0.33 -20.69
C ASN A 335 5.97 0.35 -21.58
N THR A 336 7.14 -0.27 -21.76
CA THR A 336 8.24 0.29 -22.59
C THR A 336 7.87 0.35 -24.08
N THR A 337 8.33 1.38 -24.80
CA THR A 337 8.03 1.59 -26.23
C THR A 337 9.10 1.12 -27.22
N LEU A 338 10.39 1.16 -26.85
CA LEU A 338 11.52 0.80 -27.73
C LEU A 338 11.66 -0.72 -27.93
N ASN A 339 11.15 -1.49 -26.96
CA ASN A 339 11.18 -2.95 -26.92
C ASN A 339 9.88 -3.44 -26.27
N PRO A 340 8.73 -3.18 -26.90
CA PRO A 340 7.43 -3.47 -26.30
C PRO A 340 7.24 -4.98 -26.17
N PHE A 341 6.52 -5.40 -25.14
CA PHE A 341 6.05 -6.79 -25.10
C PHE A 341 5.10 -7.05 -26.29
N PRO A 342 5.03 -8.29 -26.79
CA PRO A 342 4.03 -8.68 -27.79
C PRO A 342 2.61 -8.31 -27.31
N SER A 343 1.69 -8.12 -28.26
CA SER A 343 0.44 -7.35 -28.17
C SER A 343 -0.52 -7.65 -27.01
N ASP A 344 -0.30 -8.71 -26.24
CA ASP A 344 -0.81 -8.78 -24.87
C ASP A 344 0.28 -9.39 -23.98
N ALA A 345 0.97 -8.57 -23.17
CA ALA A 345 1.75 -9.09 -22.03
C ALA A 345 0.91 -10.00 -21.10
N LYS A 346 -0.43 -9.97 -21.25
CA LYS A 346 -1.41 -10.91 -20.69
C LYS A 346 -1.21 -12.36 -21.15
N GLU A 347 -0.75 -12.62 -22.37
CA GLU A 347 -0.52 -13.98 -22.90
C GLU A 347 0.58 -14.72 -22.14
N TYR A 348 1.56 -13.98 -21.60
CA TYR A 348 2.68 -14.54 -20.83
C TYR A 348 2.47 -14.48 -19.31
N GLY A 349 1.30 -14.01 -18.86
CA GLY A 349 0.96 -13.95 -17.44
C GLY A 349 1.79 -12.96 -16.60
N LEU A 350 2.59 -12.08 -17.23
CA LEU A 350 3.50 -11.16 -16.53
C LEU A 350 2.73 -10.17 -15.64
N LYS A 351 1.65 -9.58 -16.16
CA LYS A 351 0.76 -8.72 -15.37
C LYS A 351 0.22 -9.46 -14.13
N ARG A 352 -0.20 -10.71 -14.30
CA ARG A 352 -0.69 -11.56 -13.20
C ARG A 352 0.39 -11.80 -12.15
N ARG A 353 1.63 -12.04 -12.57
CA ARG A 353 2.78 -12.25 -11.68
C ARG A 353 3.13 -10.99 -10.88
N ILE A 354 3.16 -9.82 -11.52
CA ILE A 354 3.32 -8.54 -10.80
C ILE A 354 2.20 -8.35 -9.78
N ASN A 355 0.95 -8.60 -10.20
CA ASN A 355 -0.22 -8.54 -9.32
C ASN A 355 -0.22 -9.58 -8.19
N ALA A 356 0.66 -10.58 -8.22
CA ALA A 356 0.78 -11.60 -7.18
C ALA A 356 1.94 -11.35 -6.20
N LEU A 357 2.86 -10.43 -6.50
CA LEU A 357 3.97 -10.11 -5.60
C LEU A 357 3.45 -9.50 -4.30
N ASP A 358 3.88 -10.04 -3.17
CA ASP A 358 3.54 -9.52 -1.83
C ASP A 358 4.79 -9.27 -0.96
N GLY A 359 5.98 -9.36 -1.55
CA GLY A 359 7.25 -9.15 -0.86
C GLY A 359 7.68 -10.26 0.10
N SER A 360 6.89 -11.33 0.26
CA SER A 360 7.21 -12.42 1.19
C SER A 360 8.12 -13.50 0.62
N ASN A 361 8.13 -13.66 -0.70
CA ASN A 361 8.86 -14.73 -1.39
C ASN A 361 9.80 -14.18 -2.47
N GLN A 362 11.10 -14.25 -2.19
CA GLN A 362 12.14 -13.82 -3.13
C GLN A 362 12.14 -14.64 -4.42
N GLN A 363 11.73 -15.92 -4.39
CA GLN A 363 11.70 -16.77 -5.58
C GLN A 363 10.67 -16.30 -6.61
N ASP A 364 9.53 -15.77 -6.16
CA ASP A 364 8.48 -15.26 -7.04
C ASP A 364 8.95 -13.99 -7.78
N GLU A 365 9.71 -13.13 -7.09
CA GLU A 365 10.35 -11.97 -7.69
C GLU A 365 11.43 -12.38 -8.71
N ASN A 366 12.32 -13.30 -8.35
CA ASN A 366 13.35 -13.81 -9.25
C ASN A 366 12.74 -14.43 -10.51
N GLU A 367 11.67 -15.22 -10.35
CA GLU A 367 10.92 -15.78 -11.46
C GLU A 367 10.28 -14.69 -12.33
N LEU A 368 9.70 -13.64 -11.74
CA LEU A 368 9.18 -12.51 -12.51
C LEU A 368 10.29 -11.84 -13.32
N MET A 369 11.43 -11.53 -12.70
CA MET A 369 12.58 -10.90 -13.38
C MET A 369 13.05 -11.75 -14.56
N TRP A 370 13.19 -13.07 -14.37
CA TRP A 370 13.54 -14.00 -15.45
C TRP A 370 12.51 -13.95 -16.59
N ASN A 371 11.20 -14.01 -16.27
CA ASN A 371 10.16 -13.97 -17.29
C ASN A 371 10.14 -12.62 -18.03
N LEU A 372 10.31 -11.49 -17.34
CA LEU A 372 10.37 -10.16 -17.98
C LEU A 372 11.51 -10.09 -19.01
N TYR A 373 12.70 -10.56 -18.64
CA TYR A 373 13.87 -10.54 -19.50
C TYR A 373 13.76 -11.51 -20.68
N GLU A 374 13.52 -12.79 -20.41
CA GLU A 374 13.49 -13.83 -21.44
C GLU A 374 12.30 -13.65 -22.40
N THR A 375 11.15 -13.18 -21.93
CA THR A 375 10.02 -12.88 -22.83
C THR A 375 10.39 -11.76 -23.81
N LYS A 376 11.00 -10.65 -23.37
CA LYS A 376 11.44 -9.60 -24.30
C LYS A 376 12.51 -10.12 -25.26
N ARG A 377 13.52 -10.84 -24.76
CA ARG A 377 14.61 -11.39 -25.58
C ARG A 377 14.07 -12.31 -26.67
N GLN A 378 13.24 -13.28 -26.30
CA GLN A 378 12.77 -14.32 -27.19
C GLN A 378 11.69 -13.84 -28.16
N PHE A 379 10.75 -13.01 -27.71
CA PHE A 379 9.54 -12.69 -28.48
C PHE A 379 9.50 -11.26 -29.03
N THR A 380 10.43 -10.39 -28.64
CA THR A 380 10.54 -9.04 -29.20
C THR A 380 11.89 -8.83 -29.87
N LEU A 381 13.00 -8.95 -29.14
CA LEU A 381 14.35 -8.68 -29.68
C LEU A 381 14.71 -9.63 -30.82
N ASN A 382 14.59 -10.95 -30.62
CA ASN A 382 14.97 -11.93 -31.63
C ASN A 382 14.15 -11.75 -32.93
N PRO A 383 12.80 -11.67 -32.90
CA PRO A 383 12.01 -11.41 -34.10
C PRO A 383 12.33 -10.08 -34.78
N LEU A 384 12.58 -9.00 -34.02
CA LEU A 384 12.96 -7.71 -34.59
C LEU A 384 14.28 -7.80 -35.37
N ILE A 385 15.27 -8.52 -34.85
CA ILE A 385 16.56 -8.74 -35.54
C ILE A 385 16.39 -9.66 -36.74
N ASP A 386 15.58 -10.71 -36.63
CA ASP A 386 15.34 -11.66 -37.71
C ASP A 386 14.66 -11.00 -38.91
N ALA A 387 13.81 -10.00 -38.68
CA ALA A 387 13.12 -9.21 -39.69
C ALA A 387 14.00 -8.18 -40.43
N LEU A 388 15.25 -7.95 -40.01
CA LEU A 388 16.16 -7.00 -40.67
C LEU A 388 16.55 -7.50 -42.07
N ASP A 389 16.47 -6.64 -43.07
CA ASP A 389 16.48 -7.01 -44.49
C ASP A 389 17.87 -7.02 -45.15
N SER A 390 18.82 -6.25 -44.60
CA SER A 390 20.16 -6.08 -45.18
C SER A 390 21.27 -6.79 -44.42
N LEU A 391 20.95 -7.41 -43.28
CA LEU A 391 21.91 -8.22 -42.51
C LEU A 391 21.82 -9.70 -42.87
N ASN A 392 22.98 -10.34 -42.95
CA ASN A 392 23.07 -11.79 -43.16
C ASN A 392 22.84 -12.59 -41.87
N THR A 393 22.69 -13.91 -42.00
CA THR A 393 22.40 -14.82 -40.87
C THR A 393 23.46 -14.77 -39.77
N THR A 394 24.75 -14.64 -40.13
CA THR A 394 25.86 -14.59 -39.17
C THR A 394 25.82 -13.29 -38.36
N GLU A 395 25.60 -12.16 -39.02
CA GLU A 395 25.47 -10.84 -38.37
C GLU A 395 24.29 -10.81 -37.40
N LYS A 396 23.12 -11.30 -37.85
CA LYS A 396 21.93 -11.44 -37.00
C LYS A 396 22.19 -12.33 -35.78
N THR A 397 22.91 -13.44 -35.98
CA THR A 397 23.27 -14.35 -34.89
C THR A 397 24.21 -13.69 -33.87
N ASN A 398 25.22 -12.97 -34.34
CA ASN A 398 26.17 -12.26 -33.48
C ASN A 398 25.48 -11.15 -32.67
N LEU A 399 24.56 -10.39 -33.27
CA LEU A 399 23.78 -9.36 -32.57
C LEU A 399 22.87 -9.99 -31.50
N LYS A 400 22.18 -11.09 -31.81
CA LYS A 400 21.36 -11.81 -30.83
C LYS A 400 22.19 -12.35 -29.66
N ALA A 401 23.44 -12.77 -29.90
CA ALA A 401 24.33 -13.29 -28.87
C ALA A 401 24.79 -12.22 -27.86
N GLU A 402 24.73 -10.93 -28.20
CA GLU A 402 24.98 -9.84 -27.24
C GLU A 402 23.92 -9.74 -26.14
N ALA A 403 22.71 -10.27 -26.39
CA ALA A 403 21.66 -10.45 -25.40
C ALA A 403 21.75 -11.86 -24.80
N VAL A 404 22.54 -12.00 -23.72
CA VAL A 404 22.83 -13.29 -23.07
C VAL A 404 21.55 -14.00 -22.62
N THR A 405 21.38 -15.26 -23.01
CA THR A 405 20.29 -16.11 -22.55
C THR A 405 20.47 -16.47 -21.07
N ILE A 406 19.41 -16.37 -20.27
CA ILE A 406 19.38 -16.90 -18.90
C ILE A 406 18.69 -18.28 -18.92
N PRO A 407 19.38 -19.37 -18.60
CA PRO A 407 18.80 -20.71 -18.71
C PRO A 407 17.63 -20.89 -17.74
N ALA A 408 16.64 -21.71 -18.12
CA ALA A 408 15.46 -21.97 -17.29
C ALA A 408 15.79 -22.60 -15.92
N SER A 409 16.97 -23.23 -15.78
CA SER A 409 17.48 -23.74 -14.49
C SER A 409 17.80 -22.64 -13.47
N GLU A 410 18.01 -21.41 -13.93
CA GLU A 410 18.32 -20.24 -13.08
C GLU A 410 17.08 -19.38 -12.79
N LYS A 411 15.90 -19.82 -13.21
CA LYS A 411 14.66 -19.04 -13.17
C LYS A 411 14.25 -18.53 -11.78
N THR A 412 14.58 -19.25 -10.71
CA THR A 412 14.28 -18.86 -9.32
C THR A 412 15.48 -18.23 -8.61
N GLN A 413 16.61 -18.06 -9.30
CA GLN A 413 17.83 -17.49 -8.75
C GLN A 413 17.86 -15.95 -8.90
N PRO A 414 18.53 -15.23 -8.00
CA PRO A 414 18.66 -13.77 -8.12
C PRO A 414 19.39 -13.37 -9.41
N ILE A 415 18.87 -12.37 -10.11
CA ILE A 415 19.52 -11.78 -11.29
C ILE A 415 20.16 -10.45 -10.87
N ALA A 416 21.40 -10.51 -10.38
CA ALA A 416 22.09 -9.39 -9.73
C ALA A 416 22.25 -8.13 -10.61
N ASP A 417 22.29 -8.28 -11.93
CA ASP A 417 22.48 -7.20 -12.91
C ASP A 417 21.24 -6.98 -13.80
N PHE A 418 20.04 -7.32 -13.31
CA PHE A 418 18.80 -7.29 -14.07
C PHE A 418 18.56 -5.98 -14.84
N ASP A 419 18.78 -4.83 -14.22
CA ASP A 419 18.57 -3.52 -14.87
C ASP A 419 19.56 -3.30 -16.03
N THR A 420 20.81 -3.72 -15.84
CA THR A 420 21.83 -3.68 -16.89
C THR A 420 21.45 -4.62 -18.03
N LYS A 421 20.99 -5.84 -17.72
CA LYS A 421 20.53 -6.80 -18.73
C LYS A 421 19.32 -6.28 -19.51
N MET A 422 18.33 -5.71 -18.84
CA MET A 422 17.14 -5.13 -19.48
C MET A 422 17.51 -3.98 -20.43
N ARG A 423 18.34 -3.04 -19.99
CA ARG A 423 18.85 -1.95 -20.84
C ARG A 423 19.68 -2.48 -22.02
N LYS A 424 20.43 -3.57 -21.81
CA LYS A 424 21.22 -4.19 -22.87
C LYS A 424 20.37 -4.69 -24.04
N LEU A 425 19.14 -5.16 -23.79
CA LEU A 425 18.21 -5.55 -24.85
C LEU A 425 17.92 -4.36 -25.78
N ASP A 426 17.65 -3.18 -25.22
CA ASP A 426 17.33 -1.97 -25.97
C ASP A 426 18.55 -1.44 -26.74
N GLU A 427 19.74 -1.49 -26.12
CA GLU A 427 21.01 -1.17 -26.78
C GLU A 427 21.27 -2.08 -28.00
N VAL A 428 20.99 -3.37 -27.87
CA VAL A 428 21.16 -4.36 -28.96
C VAL A 428 20.17 -4.09 -30.10
N ILE A 429 18.91 -3.74 -29.80
CA ILE A 429 17.93 -3.36 -30.84
C ILE A 429 18.41 -2.13 -31.61
N LEU A 430 18.84 -1.06 -30.91
CA LEU A 430 19.36 0.15 -31.55
C LEU A 430 20.60 -0.15 -32.40
N LYS A 431 21.53 -0.95 -31.88
CA LYS A 431 22.73 -1.37 -32.61
C LYS A 431 22.37 -2.14 -33.87
N ALA A 432 21.49 -3.14 -33.77
CA ALA A 432 21.07 -3.95 -34.91
C ALA A 432 20.42 -3.11 -36.02
N GLN A 433 19.60 -2.12 -35.65
CA GLN A 433 18.98 -1.20 -36.61
C GLN A 433 20.01 -0.28 -37.29
N LYS A 434 21.03 0.19 -36.55
CA LYS A 434 22.16 0.94 -37.12
C LYS A 434 22.96 0.08 -38.09
N GLU A 435 23.32 -1.14 -37.71
CA GLU A 435 24.05 -2.05 -38.61
C GLU A 435 23.25 -2.35 -39.87
N ASN A 436 21.94 -2.60 -39.76
CA ASN A 436 21.07 -2.81 -40.92
C ASN A 436 21.03 -1.58 -41.84
N ALA A 437 20.88 -0.38 -41.28
CA ALA A 437 20.90 0.86 -42.06
C ALA A 437 22.27 1.13 -42.71
N LYS A 438 23.39 0.77 -42.05
CA LYS A 438 24.73 0.87 -42.63
C LYS A 438 24.93 -0.13 -43.77
N ALA A 439 24.40 -1.34 -43.64
CA ALA A 439 24.42 -2.33 -44.73
C ALA A 439 23.61 -1.85 -45.95
N HIS A 440 22.51 -1.10 -45.76
CA HIS A 440 21.80 -0.45 -46.86
C HIS A 440 22.67 0.57 -47.61
N VAL A 441 23.52 1.34 -46.92
CA VAL A 441 24.48 2.26 -47.56
C VAL A 441 25.43 1.51 -48.50
N ASP A 442 25.88 0.32 -48.11
CA ASP A 442 26.77 -0.52 -48.93
C ASP A 442 26.12 -1.01 -50.23
N THR A 443 24.78 -0.93 -50.32
CA THR A 443 24.05 -1.28 -51.55
C THR A 443 23.90 -0.11 -52.53
N ILE A 444 24.32 1.10 -52.17
CA ILE A 444 24.33 2.24 -53.09
C ILE A 444 25.38 1.98 -54.16
N ALA A 445 24.93 1.89 -55.41
CA ALA A 445 25.77 1.47 -56.51
C ALA A 445 26.55 2.64 -57.10
N TYR A 446 27.62 3.09 -56.43
CA TYR A 446 28.52 4.13 -56.93
C TYR A 446 29.27 3.72 -58.21
N PRO A 447 29.74 4.67 -59.04
CA PRO A 447 30.60 4.36 -60.19
C PRO A 447 31.88 3.60 -59.84
N ASP A 448 32.56 3.99 -58.75
CA ASP A 448 33.69 3.26 -58.17
C ASP A 448 33.64 3.35 -56.64
N ASN A 449 33.44 2.21 -55.99
CA ASN A 449 33.32 2.12 -54.54
C ASN A 449 34.62 2.53 -53.81
N THR A 450 35.79 2.35 -54.43
CA THR A 450 37.06 2.76 -53.79
C THR A 450 37.14 4.27 -53.68
N SER A 451 36.83 4.97 -54.77
CA SER A 451 36.75 6.44 -54.80
C SER A 451 35.61 6.99 -53.94
N ALA A 452 34.54 6.21 -53.74
CA ALA A 452 33.38 6.61 -52.94
C ALA A 452 33.50 6.36 -51.43
N ALA A 453 34.64 5.85 -50.95
CA ALA A 453 34.83 5.48 -49.54
C ALA A 453 34.50 6.62 -48.56
N THR A 454 34.87 7.87 -48.89
CA THR A 454 34.56 9.03 -48.02
C THR A 454 33.06 9.29 -47.91
N ALA A 455 32.32 9.25 -49.02
CA ALA A 455 30.87 9.46 -49.02
C ALA A 455 30.16 8.34 -48.25
N ILE A 456 30.52 7.08 -48.54
CA ILE A 456 30.01 5.89 -47.83
C ILE A 456 30.24 6.02 -46.32
N ASN A 457 31.45 6.38 -45.90
CA ASN A 457 31.78 6.54 -44.49
C ASN A 457 31.01 7.71 -43.84
N THR A 458 30.77 8.80 -44.56
CA THR A 458 29.98 9.93 -44.05
C THR A 458 28.55 9.51 -43.77
N LEU A 459 27.91 8.83 -44.72
CA LEU A 459 26.55 8.28 -44.55
C LEU A 459 26.47 7.30 -43.36
N LYS A 460 27.45 6.40 -43.24
CA LYS A 460 27.52 5.45 -42.10
C LYS A 460 27.71 6.16 -40.77
N ASN A 461 28.56 7.18 -40.70
CA ASN A 461 28.77 7.97 -39.48
C ASN A 461 27.51 8.71 -39.05
N MET A 462 26.71 9.24 -39.99
CA MET A 462 25.42 9.89 -39.68
C MET A 462 24.42 8.91 -39.07
N ILE A 463 24.44 7.64 -39.49
CA ILE A 463 23.65 6.57 -38.86
C ILE A 463 24.17 6.27 -37.45
N ASP A 464 25.49 6.15 -37.26
CA ASP A 464 26.07 5.87 -35.94
C ASP A 464 25.76 6.98 -34.92
N GLN A 465 25.68 8.23 -35.37
CA GLN A 465 25.29 9.39 -34.54
C GLN A 465 23.78 9.48 -34.25
N SER A 466 22.94 8.66 -34.89
CA SER A 466 21.50 8.71 -34.68
C SER A 466 21.12 8.23 -33.26
N PRO A 467 20.39 9.02 -32.45
CA PRO A 467 20.18 8.73 -31.03
C PRO A 467 19.07 7.71 -30.75
N ASN A 468 18.15 7.49 -31.70
CA ASN A 468 16.96 6.66 -31.50
C ASN A 468 16.49 6.03 -32.82
N LEU A 469 15.47 5.15 -32.75
CA LEU A 469 14.93 4.45 -33.92
C LEU A 469 14.35 5.38 -34.98
N GLU A 470 13.71 6.48 -34.59
CA GLU A 470 13.11 7.44 -35.52
C GLU A 470 14.19 8.09 -36.39
N ALA A 471 15.26 8.58 -35.77
CA ALA A 471 16.40 9.16 -36.47
C ALA A 471 17.10 8.12 -37.38
N ILE A 472 17.30 6.88 -36.91
CA ILE A 472 17.89 5.80 -37.73
C ILE A 472 17.01 5.52 -38.95
N ASN A 473 15.69 5.43 -38.77
CA ASN A 473 14.75 5.18 -39.86
C ASN A 473 14.71 6.33 -40.88
N ALA A 474 14.77 7.57 -40.42
CA ALA A 474 14.86 8.74 -41.30
C ALA A 474 16.13 8.69 -42.17
N ARG A 475 17.30 8.43 -41.56
CA ARG A 475 18.56 8.27 -42.30
C ARG A 475 18.51 7.13 -43.30
N ARG A 476 17.90 6.00 -42.94
CA ARG A 476 17.70 4.88 -43.88
C ARG A 476 16.84 5.29 -45.08
N GLN A 477 15.76 6.04 -44.87
CA GLN A 477 14.88 6.51 -45.95
C GLN A 477 15.58 7.52 -46.88
N GLU A 478 16.41 8.42 -46.32
CA GLU A 478 17.26 9.32 -47.09
C GLU A 478 18.23 8.51 -47.98
N ASN A 479 18.91 7.51 -47.41
CA ASN A 479 19.85 6.65 -48.14
C ASN A 479 19.18 5.82 -49.25
N GLU A 480 17.95 5.33 -49.03
CA GLU A 480 17.17 4.66 -50.07
C GLU A 480 16.75 5.62 -51.19
N SER A 481 16.56 6.91 -50.90
CA SER A 481 16.31 7.92 -51.91
C SER A 481 17.57 8.26 -52.71
N LEU A 482 18.72 8.37 -52.03
CA LEU A 482 20.04 8.48 -52.66
C LEU A 482 20.31 7.32 -53.62
N LYS A 483 20.09 6.08 -53.15
CA LYS A 483 20.27 4.85 -53.94
C LYS A 483 19.47 4.87 -55.24
N ARG A 484 18.19 5.25 -55.16
CA ARG A 484 17.30 5.34 -56.34
C ARG A 484 17.81 6.40 -57.33
N LYS A 485 18.16 7.60 -56.85
CA LYS A 485 18.64 8.68 -57.71
C LYS A 485 20.02 8.39 -58.31
N MET A 486 20.92 7.76 -57.55
CA MET A 486 22.21 7.27 -58.04
C MET A 486 22.02 6.27 -59.20
N ALA A 487 21.09 5.32 -59.06
CA ALA A 487 20.80 4.35 -60.12
C ALA A 487 20.21 5.02 -61.38
N GLU A 488 19.29 5.97 -61.21
CA GLU A 488 18.71 6.77 -62.30
C GLU A 488 19.81 7.49 -63.10
N ILE A 489 20.68 8.24 -62.42
CA ILE A 489 21.75 8.99 -63.08
C ILE A 489 22.77 8.06 -63.73
N ARG A 490 23.14 6.97 -63.07
CA ARG A 490 24.06 5.99 -63.67
C ARG A 490 23.52 5.39 -64.95
N GLN A 491 22.20 5.22 -65.06
CA GLN A 491 21.56 4.82 -66.31
C GLN A 491 21.59 5.95 -67.34
N ASP A 492 21.30 7.19 -66.93
CA ASP A 492 21.23 8.37 -67.80
C ASP A 492 22.57 8.68 -68.52
N ILE A 493 23.70 8.39 -67.85
CA ILE A 493 25.05 8.69 -68.37
C ILE A 493 25.63 7.62 -69.30
N GLN A 494 24.99 6.46 -69.47
CA GLN A 494 25.51 5.36 -70.30
C GLN A 494 25.66 5.73 -71.78
N THR A 495 24.90 6.73 -72.24
CA THR A 495 24.87 7.15 -73.65
C THR A 495 25.88 8.24 -73.99
N ILE A 496 26.58 8.79 -72.98
CA ILE A 496 27.58 9.85 -73.15
C ILE A 496 28.84 9.26 -73.80
N ARG A 497 29.29 9.87 -74.89
CA ARG A 497 30.47 9.43 -75.67
C ARG A 497 31.75 10.16 -75.27
N GLU A 498 31.63 11.40 -74.80
CA GLU A 498 32.75 12.21 -74.33
C GLU A 498 33.34 11.63 -73.03
N THR A 499 34.50 10.99 -73.14
CA THR A 499 35.11 10.24 -72.03
C THR A 499 35.56 11.11 -70.86
N THR A 500 36.11 12.30 -71.13
CA THR A 500 36.57 13.21 -70.06
C THR A 500 35.41 13.73 -69.22
N SER A 501 34.29 14.04 -69.86
CA SER A 501 33.06 14.52 -69.25
C SER A 501 32.40 13.40 -68.46
N LEU A 502 32.37 12.19 -69.02
CA LEU A 502 31.89 11.00 -68.33
C LEU A 502 32.71 10.70 -67.07
N ASP A 503 34.04 10.80 -67.15
CA ASP A 503 34.92 10.60 -66.00
C ASP A 503 34.72 11.68 -64.93
N ASN A 504 34.54 12.95 -65.32
CA ASN A 504 34.19 14.03 -64.39
C ASN A 504 32.84 13.79 -63.69
N ILE A 505 31.83 13.33 -64.43
CA ILE A 505 30.52 12.98 -63.84
C ILE A 505 30.66 11.81 -62.88
N ARG A 506 31.40 10.76 -63.24
CA ARG A 506 31.67 9.61 -62.37
C ARG A 506 32.42 10.02 -61.10
N ALA A 507 33.41 10.89 -61.22
CA ALA A 507 34.15 11.42 -60.08
C ALA A 507 33.26 12.24 -59.14
N ALA A 508 32.31 13.02 -59.66
CA ALA A 508 31.35 13.75 -58.86
C ALA A 508 30.33 12.81 -58.17
N LEU A 509 29.82 11.81 -58.89
CA LEU A 509 28.93 10.78 -58.34
C LEU A 509 29.58 9.99 -57.19
N ASN A 510 30.89 9.71 -57.26
CA ASN A 510 31.62 9.07 -56.16
C ASN A 510 31.71 9.95 -54.89
N ARG A 511 31.30 11.21 -54.92
CA ARG A 511 31.32 12.11 -53.76
C ARG A 511 29.94 12.37 -53.15
N VAL A 512 28.88 11.80 -53.73
CA VAL A 512 27.50 12.05 -53.30
C VAL A 512 27.26 11.45 -51.92
N ASP A 513 26.96 12.28 -50.94
CA ASP A 513 26.47 11.89 -49.62
C ASP A 513 25.17 12.64 -49.22
N SER A 514 24.66 13.50 -50.11
CA SER A 514 23.36 14.18 -49.96
C SER A 514 22.57 14.23 -51.27
N LEU A 515 21.24 14.34 -51.18
CA LEU A 515 20.38 14.51 -52.36
C LEU A 515 20.69 15.81 -53.11
N ASP A 516 21.18 16.83 -52.40
CA ASP A 516 21.52 18.13 -52.98
C ASP A 516 22.74 18.07 -53.91
N ASP A 517 23.59 17.04 -53.78
CA ASP A 517 24.77 16.85 -54.64
C ASP A 517 24.41 16.51 -56.08
N PHE A 518 23.18 16.06 -56.33
CA PHE A 518 22.75 15.67 -57.68
C PHE A 518 22.49 16.86 -58.59
N THR A 519 22.08 18.02 -58.08
CA THR A 519 21.81 19.21 -58.90
C THR A 519 23.03 19.66 -59.73
N PRO A 520 24.24 19.86 -59.17
CA PRO A 520 25.41 20.19 -59.98
C PRO A 520 25.82 19.06 -60.95
N ILE A 521 25.57 17.79 -60.59
CA ILE A 521 25.85 16.63 -61.46
C ILE A 521 24.94 16.62 -62.68
N GLU A 522 23.65 16.90 -62.52
CA GLU A 522 22.69 17.00 -63.62
C GLU A 522 23.13 18.07 -64.64
N LEU A 523 23.67 19.21 -64.19
CA LEU A 523 24.23 20.21 -65.10
C LEU A 523 25.45 19.69 -65.87
N LEU A 524 26.35 18.93 -65.22
CA LEU A 524 27.49 18.29 -65.90
C LEU A 524 27.03 17.32 -67.00
N ILE A 525 25.95 16.56 -66.75
CA ILE A 525 25.35 15.66 -67.75
C ILE A 525 24.84 16.44 -68.95
N LYS A 526 24.15 17.57 -68.72
CA LYS A 526 23.67 18.45 -69.81
C LYS A 526 24.83 19.01 -70.64
N LYS A 527 25.93 19.43 -70.00
CA LYS A 527 27.16 19.87 -70.69
C LYS A 527 27.74 18.75 -71.54
N ALA A 528 27.91 17.55 -70.98
CA ALA A 528 28.47 16.41 -71.68
C ALA A 528 27.66 16.06 -72.94
N ARG A 529 26.32 16.05 -72.85
CA ARG A 529 25.43 15.81 -73.99
C ARG A 529 25.52 16.89 -75.07
N ALA A 530 25.66 18.16 -74.67
CA ALA A 530 25.86 19.24 -75.62
C ALA A 530 27.23 19.15 -76.31
N ILE A 531 28.27 18.71 -75.60
CA ILE A 531 29.60 18.46 -76.19
C ILE A 531 29.55 17.29 -77.17
N ASP A 532 28.86 16.19 -76.83
CA ASP A 532 28.65 15.06 -77.74
C ASP A 532 27.99 15.50 -79.04
N PHE A 533 26.93 16.30 -78.93
CA PHE A 533 26.26 16.89 -80.09
C PHE A 533 27.25 17.69 -80.97
N VAL A 534 28.03 18.61 -80.39
CA VAL A 534 28.99 19.43 -81.15
C VAL A 534 30.11 18.59 -81.78
N LYS A 535 30.65 17.61 -81.05
CA LYS A 535 31.77 16.80 -81.54
C LYS A 535 31.33 15.80 -82.59
N HIS A 536 30.20 15.12 -82.37
CA HIS A 536 29.82 13.91 -83.12
C HIS A 536 28.66 14.11 -84.10
N GLU A 537 27.72 15.03 -83.86
CA GLU A 537 26.58 15.25 -84.75
C GLU A 537 26.82 16.41 -85.74
N LEU A 538 27.63 17.40 -85.36
CA LEU A 538 27.96 18.53 -86.23
C LEU A 538 29.21 18.22 -87.09
N SER A 539 28.97 17.67 -88.28
CA SER A 539 30.01 17.17 -89.19
C SER A 539 30.72 18.23 -90.04
N HIS A 540 30.17 19.44 -90.17
CA HIS A 540 30.72 20.50 -91.03
C HIS A 540 31.54 21.54 -90.26
N LEU A 541 31.53 21.51 -88.93
CA LEU A 541 32.40 22.36 -88.11
C LEU A 541 33.85 21.88 -88.17
N ASN A 542 34.79 22.82 -88.31
CA ASN A 542 36.21 22.51 -88.18
C ASN A 542 36.63 22.35 -86.70
N GLN A 543 37.85 21.84 -86.48
CA GLN A 543 38.33 21.55 -85.13
C GLN A 543 38.42 22.79 -84.23
N THR A 544 38.78 23.96 -84.78
CA THR A 544 38.86 25.21 -84.00
C THR A 544 37.47 25.64 -83.54
N GLN A 545 36.46 25.57 -84.42
CA GLN A 545 35.08 25.89 -84.08
C GLN A 545 34.51 24.92 -83.05
N LYS A 546 34.76 23.61 -83.23
CA LYS A 546 34.35 22.60 -82.24
C LYS A 546 34.96 22.89 -80.88
N SER A 547 36.27 23.14 -80.81
CA SER A 547 36.96 23.47 -79.55
C SER A 547 36.38 24.71 -78.88
N GLU A 548 36.05 25.75 -79.64
CA GLU A 548 35.47 26.99 -79.07
C GLU A 548 34.06 26.79 -78.51
N PHE A 549 33.18 26.08 -79.23
CA PHE A 549 31.86 25.75 -78.69
C PHE A 549 31.95 24.84 -77.46
N VAL A 550 32.87 23.87 -77.45
CA VAL A 550 33.11 23.02 -76.28
C VAL A 550 33.60 23.85 -75.08
N ARG A 551 34.52 24.80 -75.30
CA ARG A 551 34.97 25.73 -74.25
C ARG A 551 33.80 26.51 -73.64
N ARG A 552 32.96 27.12 -74.48
CA ARG A 552 31.77 27.86 -74.04
C ARG A 552 30.76 26.99 -73.29
N ILE A 553 30.54 25.75 -73.74
CA ILE A 553 29.65 24.80 -73.04
C ILE A 553 30.20 24.48 -71.65
N ASN A 554 31.53 24.28 -71.52
CA ASN A 554 32.16 24.04 -70.23
C ASN A 554 32.00 25.22 -69.27
N GLU A 555 32.03 26.45 -69.78
CA GLU A 555 31.87 27.70 -69.00
C GLU A 555 30.41 28.02 -68.64
N ALA A 556 29.43 27.41 -69.32
CA ALA A 556 28.02 27.67 -69.07
C ALA A 556 27.60 27.26 -67.64
N ASN A 557 26.76 28.07 -66.98
CA ASN A 557 26.33 27.85 -65.60
C ASN A 557 24.85 27.41 -65.47
N SER A 558 24.16 27.23 -66.60
CA SER A 558 22.74 26.87 -66.63
C SER A 558 22.41 26.07 -67.89
N GLU A 559 21.29 25.32 -67.84
CA GLU A 559 20.79 24.59 -69.00
C GLU A 559 20.42 25.52 -70.17
N ASP A 560 19.86 26.71 -69.89
CA ASP A 560 19.51 27.69 -70.91
C ASP A 560 20.73 28.23 -71.66
N ALA A 561 21.82 28.52 -70.94
CA ALA A 561 23.08 28.93 -71.57
C ALA A 561 23.65 27.82 -72.45
N ILE A 562 23.63 26.56 -71.98
CA ILE A 562 24.07 25.39 -72.76
C ILE A 562 23.23 25.24 -74.03
N ASN A 563 21.90 25.34 -73.91
CA ASN A 563 20.98 25.22 -75.03
C ASN A 563 21.17 26.35 -76.06
N SER A 564 21.44 27.57 -75.61
CA SER A 564 21.75 28.71 -76.49
C SER A 564 23.04 28.46 -77.28
N ILE A 565 24.10 28.00 -76.62
CA ILE A 565 25.37 27.67 -77.28
C ILE A 565 25.18 26.52 -78.29
N LYS A 566 24.38 25.50 -77.93
CA LYS A 566 24.05 24.37 -78.82
C LYS A 566 23.32 24.84 -80.09
N ALA A 567 22.37 25.78 -79.96
CA ALA A 567 21.67 26.37 -81.09
C ALA A 567 22.62 27.16 -82.00
N GLU A 568 23.50 27.98 -81.43
CA GLU A 568 24.53 28.71 -82.18
C GLU A 568 25.48 27.76 -82.95
N ALA A 569 25.91 26.67 -82.32
CA ALA A 569 26.75 25.67 -82.96
C ALA A 569 26.06 25.00 -84.16
N SER A 570 24.77 24.67 -84.03
CA SER A 570 23.95 24.12 -85.11
C SER A 570 23.83 25.10 -86.29
N LEU A 571 23.57 26.38 -86.00
CA LEU A 571 23.51 27.44 -87.02
C LEU A 571 24.86 27.58 -87.75
N GLN A 572 25.97 27.60 -87.00
CA GLN A 572 27.30 27.67 -87.60
C GLN A 572 27.62 26.43 -88.44
N ASN A 573 27.23 25.23 -88.01
CA ASN A 573 27.41 24.00 -88.79
C ASN A 573 26.68 24.08 -90.14
N LYS A 574 25.45 24.64 -90.17
CA LYS A 574 24.72 24.89 -91.41
C LYS A 574 25.42 25.92 -92.30
N LYS A 575 25.98 26.98 -91.72
CA LYS A 575 26.81 27.95 -92.48
C LYS A 575 27.99 27.26 -93.15
N GLU A 576 28.74 26.45 -92.42
CA GLU A 576 29.89 25.74 -92.98
C GLU A 576 29.49 24.72 -94.06
N GLN A 577 28.35 24.04 -93.90
CA GLN A 577 27.78 23.19 -94.95
C GLN A 577 27.53 23.97 -96.24
N ILE A 578 26.90 25.16 -96.13
CA ILE A 578 26.60 26.00 -97.31
C ILE A 578 27.88 26.57 -97.93
N LYS A 579 28.88 26.95 -97.12
CA LYS A 579 30.19 27.38 -97.64
C LYS A 579 30.88 26.26 -98.41
N SER A 580 30.77 25.01 -97.96
CA SER A 580 31.26 23.84 -98.70
C SER A 580 30.54 23.65 -100.04
N ILE A 581 29.22 23.89 -100.10
CA ILE A 581 28.49 23.91 -101.37
C ILE A 581 29.03 25.01 -102.30
N ILE A 582 29.29 26.21 -101.78
CA ILE A 582 29.87 27.33 -102.56
C ILE A 582 31.24 26.94 -103.13
N ASP A 583 32.06 26.25 -102.35
CA ASP A 583 33.37 25.78 -102.82
C ASP A 583 33.26 24.80 -103.98
N SER A 584 32.18 24.00 -104.02
CA SER A 584 31.90 23.04 -105.08
C SER A 584 31.27 23.61 -106.36
N ILE A 585 30.97 24.91 -106.42
CA ILE A 585 30.44 25.55 -107.63
C ILE A 585 31.52 25.54 -108.72
N GLY A 586 31.19 24.98 -109.89
CA GLY A 586 32.08 24.86 -111.04
C GLY A 586 32.19 26.16 -111.82
N TYR A 587 33.38 26.74 -111.86
CA TYR A 587 33.68 27.92 -112.69
C TYR A 587 34.60 27.51 -113.85
N PRO A 588 34.48 28.12 -115.05
CA PRO A 588 35.34 27.82 -116.20
C PRO A 588 36.85 27.99 -115.90
N HIS A 589 37.20 28.92 -115.01
CA HIS A 589 38.55 29.13 -114.48
C HIS A 589 38.50 29.17 -112.94
N PRO A 590 38.55 28.01 -112.26
CA PRO A 590 38.25 27.91 -110.83
C PRO A 590 39.27 28.61 -109.90
N GLU A 591 40.49 28.84 -110.39
CA GLU A 591 41.55 29.58 -109.68
C GLU A 591 41.70 31.04 -110.14
N GLY A 592 40.84 31.52 -111.05
CA GLY A 592 40.83 32.91 -111.48
C GLY A 592 40.34 33.86 -110.38
N THR A 593 40.91 35.07 -110.33
CA THR A 593 40.57 36.11 -109.33
C THR A 593 39.06 36.38 -109.23
N GLU A 594 38.33 36.36 -110.35
CA GLU A 594 36.88 36.59 -110.38
C GLU A 594 36.07 35.46 -109.73
N ALA A 595 36.49 34.20 -109.93
CA ALA A 595 35.86 33.04 -109.31
C ALA A 595 36.10 33.03 -107.79
N LEU A 596 37.31 33.36 -107.35
CA LEU A 596 37.65 33.45 -105.93
C LEU A 596 36.89 34.58 -105.23
N ASN A 597 36.80 35.77 -105.86
CA ASN A 597 36.02 36.90 -105.35
C ASN A 597 34.52 36.58 -105.23
N SER A 598 33.97 35.86 -106.21
CA SER A 598 32.56 35.43 -106.19
C SER A 598 32.30 34.44 -105.05
N LYS A 599 33.14 33.40 -104.90
CA LYS A 599 33.04 32.45 -103.77
C LYS A 599 33.19 33.15 -102.43
N ASN A 600 34.14 34.07 -102.29
CA ASN A 600 34.34 34.84 -101.06
C ASN A 600 33.14 35.72 -100.72
N THR A 601 32.53 36.39 -101.71
CA THR A 601 31.33 37.20 -101.53
C THR A 601 30.15 36.35 -101.04
N LEU A 602 29.93 35.19 -101.67
CA LEU A 602 28.85 34.28 -101.26
C LEU A 602 29.09 33.71 -99.86
N LYS A 603 30.34 33.36 -99.51
CA LYS A 603 30.71 32.88 -98.16
C LYS A 603 30.50 33.97 -97.11
N ALA A 604 30.84 35.23 -97.41
CA ALA A 604 30.60 36.36 -96.52
C ALA A 604 29.10 36.61 -96.30
N GLN A 605 28.29 36.52 -97.36
CA GLN A 605 26.84 36.61 -97.25
C GLN A 605 26.26 35.50 -96.37
N VAL A 606 26.71 34.25 -96.52
CA VAL A 606 26.29 33.13 -95.66
C VAL A 606 26.72 33.37 -94.21
N GLN A 607 27.92 33.91 -93.98
CA GLN A 607 28.39 34.20 -92.63
C GLN A 607 27.51 35.23 -91.90
N ALA A 608 26.97 36.21 -92.61
CA ALA A 608 26.12 37.28 -92.06
C ALA A 608 24.69 36.84 -91.67
N LEU A 609 24.23 35.66 -92.11
CA LEU A 609 22.87 35.19 -91.81
C LEU A 609 22.74 34.74 -90.35
N THR A 610 21.65 35.10 -89.67
CA THR A 610 21.47 34.82 -88.23
C THR A 610 20.34 33.83 -87.94
N THR A 611 19.58 33.41 -88.95
CA THR A 611 18.44 32.51 -88.77
C THR A 611 18.55 31.27 -89.64
N ASP A 612 17.97 30.18 -89.16
CA ASP A 612 17.88 28.91 -89.87
C ASP A 612 17.14 29.04 -91.20
N GLU A 613 16.05 29.83 -91.22
CA GLU A 613 15.25 30.03 -92.43
C GLU A 613 16.05 30.75 -93.52
N ALA A 614 16.76 31.82 -93.17
CA ALA A 614 17.59 32.54 -94.13
C ALA A 614 18.71 31.66 -94.70
N LEU A 615 19.31 30.79 -93.88
CA LEU A 615 20.29 29.81 -94.36
C LEU A 615 19.66 28.78 -95.30
N ARG A 616 18.44 28.31 -95.02
CA ARG A 616 17.71 27.37 -95.87
C ARG A 616 17.42 27.98 -97.25
N GLU A 617 16.89 29.19 -97.30
CA GLU A 617 16.65 29.91 -98.57
C GLU A 617 17.94 30.11 -99.35
N LYS A 618 19.02 30.52 -98.67
CA LYS A 618 20.32 30.74 -99.31
C LYS A 618 20.90 29.44 -99.87
N LYS A 619 20.78 28.33 -99.14
CA LYS A 619 21.18 26.99 -99.60
C LYS A 619 20.43 26.58 -100.87
N LEU A 620 19.11 26.77 -100.90
CA LEU A 620 18.29 26.44 -102.07
C LEU A 620 18.72 27.23 -103.31
N LYS A 621 18.95 28.54 -103.17
CA LYS A 621 19.46 29.38 -104.28
C LYS A 621 20.82 28.90 -104.79
N LEU A 622 21.72 28.52 -103.89
CA LEU A 622 23.06 28.04 -104.25
C LEU A 622 23.05 26.66 -104.91
N LEU A 623 22.11 25.78 -104.56
CA LEU A 623 21.96 24.48 -105.23
C LEU A 623 21.55 24.62 -106.70
N HIS A 624 20.76 25.64 -107.06
CA HIS A 624 20.40 25.92 -108.45
C HIS A 624 21.58 26.42 -109.29
N LEU A 625 22.62 26.98 -108.65
CA LEU A 625 23.85 27.44 -109.29
C LEU A 625 24.91 26.33 -109.45
N ARG A 626 24.61 25.10 -109.00
CA ARG A 626 25.51 23.94 -109.08
C ARG A 626 25.30 23.10 -110.36
N ILE A 627 24.21 23.34 -111.08
CA ILE A 627 23.93 22.80 -112.42
C ILE A 627 24.67 23.67 -113.42
#